data_AF-A0A931BNT9-F1
#
_entry.id   AF-A0A931BNT9-F1
#
_cell.length_a   1.000
_cell.length_b   1.000
_cell.length_c   1.000
_cell.angle_alpha   90.00
_cell.angle_beta   90.00
_cell.angle_gamma   90.00
#
_symmetry.space_group_name_H-M   'P 1'
#
loop_
_entity.id
_entity.type
_entity.pdbx_description
1 polymer ?
#
loop_
_entity_poly.entity_id
_entity_poly.type
_entity_poly.pdbx_seq_one_letter_code
_entity_poly.pdbx_strand_id
1 'polypeptide(L)'
;MRQLFTHCYILLALLAASWAANGQTLTATPTSLGGFTTAVSTPSAQQSVLVSGSGLTNNVTATAPAGFEVSWTSGFNFTTSQVLTQSTGSITNIPLYVRMTGAVLGPVSGVVTIASPGTTTQNVAVSGTATAAPTPNPASTLTSISPTSGPGGTQVLVTFYGSGFVPGATIGLQAGASFVTATYISSTQLTALITLPSVAAPLVTYFIASNPPPGGGGSSVGGMKFFTINPSPPVITGFSPASGPPGTLVTITGRNLDVPGGTGTVISFNGTLVTVVPQTPSVGAYYVRVPTGATTGYITLTNGNGGAVSPTQFVVPPARPPFFEDFETGTKTSYAAASVQLQTGGWTLGESLIGTTAGADKFNGLKSARLRGGGFMEMDVDKPNGAGVVTVSAAAYATETGASFVPEISTDGGVTYTSLLGGSPAPTLTSTLTPYSFTANRTGNVRLRFSSTNTAGATNPRINLDDIGITDYRVGTATKPGQSLSDLSLFPNPAQGRVTVQGTGAGPVWCSLRDLAGRQLTAPVALPADGNLALPANLPTGLYLLQVETPTGRRTLRLATL
;
A
#
# COMPACT_ATOMS: atom_id res chain seq x y z
N MET A 1 37.47 112.14 -16.65
CA MET A 1 36.55 111.01 -16.37
C MET A 1 37.39 109.74 -16.19
N ARG A 2 38.13 109.53 -15.10
CA ARG A 2 37.73 109.48 -13.69
C ARG A 2 36.58 108.51 -13.35
N GLN A 3 36.29 107.51 -14.19
CA GLN A 3 35.48 106.32 -13.83
C GLN A 3 35.79 105.02 -14.63
N LEU A 4 36.84 104.99 -15.46
CA LEU A 4 37.20 103.78 -16.25
C LEU A 4 38.52 103.10 -15.83
N PHE A 5 39.22 103.60 -14.81
CA PHE A 5 40.49 103.02 -14.35
C PHE A 5 40.40 102.25 -13.02
N THR A 6 39.24 102.22 -12.36
CA THR A 6 39.05 101.49 -11.08
C THR A 6 38.53 100.05 -11.28
N HIS A 7 38.15 99.67 -12.50
CA HIS A 7 37.65 98.32 -12.82
C HIS A 7 38.73 97.34 -13.30
N CYS A 8 39.98 97.78 -13.48
CA CYS A 8 41.09 96.94 -13.93
C CYS A 8 41.98 96.42 -12.79
N TYR A 9 41.92 97.02 -11.58
CA TYR A 9 42.70 96.57 -10.41
C TYR A 9 41.92 95.66 -9.45
N ILE A 10 40.59 95.63 -9.54
CA ILE A 10 39.74 94.73 -8.73
C ILE A 10 39.49 93.39 -9.46
N LEU A 11 39.70 93.35 -10.79
CA LEU A 11 39.65 92.10 -11.55
C LEU A 11 40.99 91.33 -11.58
N LEU A 12 42.12 91.95 -11.19
CA LEU A 12 43.44 91.29 -11.15
C LEU A 12 43.86 90.85 -9.73
N ALA A 13 43.18 91.31 -8.68
CA ALA A 13 43.41 90.89 -7.29
C ALA A 13 42.38 89.88 -6.75
N LEU A 14 41.34 89.55 -7.52
CA LEU A 14 40.42 88.43 -7.25
C LEU A 14 40.64 87.22 -8.17
N LEU A 15 41.66 87.25 -9.03
CA LEU A 15 42.17 86.10 -9.78
C LEU A 15 43.50 85.54 -9.22
N ALA A 16 43.97 86.02 -8.06
CA ALA A 16 45.18 85.55 -7.39
C ALA A 16 44.91 84.93 -6.00
N ALA A 17 43.69 84.43 -5.77
CA ALA A 17 43.32 83.66 -4.57
C ALA A 17 42.81 82.25 -4.90
N SER A 18 43.17 81.70 -6.05
CA SER A 18 42.85 80.31 -6.46
C SER A 18 44.08 79.42 -6.60
N TRP A 19 45.18 79.73 -5.91
CA TRP A 19 46.39 78.90 -5.87
C TRP A 19 46.95 78.81 -4.45
N ALA A 20 46.09 78.48 -3.48
CA ALA A 20 46.50 77.95 -2.19
C ALA A 20 46.35 76.42 -2.23
N ALA A 21 47.48 75.72 -2.40
CA ALA A 21 47.69 74.27 -2.31
C ALA A 21 46.76 73.39 -3.18
N ASN A 22 47.37 72.72 -4.16
CA ASN A 22 46.94 71.41 -4.64
C ASN A 22 47.05 70.44 -3.44
N GLY A 23 46.06 70.49 -2.54
CA GLY A 23 46.10 69.86 -1.23
C GLY A 23 45.86 68.36 -1.36
N GLN A 24 46.82 67.54 -0.92
CA GLN A 24 46.69 66.10 -0.92
C GLN A 24 45.47 65.71 -0.06
N THR A 25 44.58 64.85 -0.59
CA THR A 25 43.40 64.40 0.15
C THR A 25 43.47 62.91 0.43
N LEU A 26 42.88 62.50 1.55
CA LEU A 26 42.70 61.12 1.95
C LEU A 26 41.34 61.00 2.63
N THR A 27 40.54 60.01 2.26
CA THR A 27 39.23 59.74 2.83
C THR A 27 39.08 58.25 3.13
N ALA A 28 38.33 57.95 4.18
CA ALA A 28 37.98 56.59 4.56
C ALA A 28 36.47 56.52 4.84
N THR A 29 35.77 55.56 4.25
CA THR A 29 34.32 55.41 4.44
C THR A 29 33.94 53.93 4.51
N PRO A 30 33.22 53.48 5.55
CA PRO A 30 32.69 54.25 6.69
C PRO A 30 33.75 54.69 7.71
N THR A 31 33.41 55.66 8.57
CA THR A 31 34.27 56.14 9.67
C THR A 31 34.19 55.27 10.94
N SER A 32 33.38 54.21 10.91
CA SER A 32 33.34 53.22 11.98
C SER A 32 33.00 51.82 11.45
N LEU A 33 33.58 50.79 12.08
CA LEU A 33 33.30 49.38 11.87
C LEU A 33 33.01 48.75 13.24
N GLY A 34 31.74 48.41 13.47
CA GLY A 34 31.28 47.86 14.76
C GLY A 34 30.81 46.41 14.65
N GLY A 35 30.53 45.79 15.79
CA GLY A 35 29.87 44.49 15.86
C GLY A 35 30.76 43.30 15.50
N PHE A 36 32.09 43.45 15.53
CA PHE A 36 32.98 42.29 15.43
C PHE A 36 32.71 41.33 16.59
N THR A 37 32.54 40.05 16.28
CA THR A 37 32.35 39.00 17.28
C THR A 37 33.23 37.81 16.95
N THR A 38 33.76 37.16 17.97
CA THR A 38 34.56 35.94 17.84
C THR A 38 34.71 35.26 19.20
N ALA A 39 35.11 33.98 19.22
CA ALA A 39 35.53 33.33 20.46
C ALA A 39 36.97 33.76 20.80
N VAL A 40 37.31 33.83 22.09
CA VAL A 40 38.67 34.11 22.55
C VAL A 40 39.69 33.20 21.83
N SER A 41 40.84 33.76 21.44
CA SER A 41 41.92 33.12 20.65
C SER A 41 41.60 32.76 19.19
N THR A 42 40.47 33.22 18.64
CA THR A 42 40.15 33.07 17.21
C THR A 42 39.88 34.42 16.57
N PRO A 43 40.45 34.74 15.37
CA PRO A 43 40.13 36.00 14.69
C PRO A 43 38.67 36.08 14.25
N SER A 44 38.08 37.27 14.27
CA SER A 44 36.73 37.49 13.73
C SER A 44 36.70 37.40 12.21
N ALA A 45 35.50 37.34 11.63
CA ALA A 45 35.30 37.72 10.25
C ALA A 45 35.81 39.16 10.02
N GLN A 46 36.44 39.40 8.86
CA GLN A 46 36.91 40.74 8.48
C GLN A 46 35.73 41.62 8.02
N GLN A 47 35.82 42.92 8.25
CA GLN A 47 35.00 43.95 7.61
C GLN A 47 35.92 44.86 6.78
N SER A 48 35.39 45.81 6.01
CA SER A 48 36.21 46.69 5.17
C SER A 48 35.80 48.14 5.24
N VAL A 49 36.79 49.03 5.11
CA VAL A 49 36.63 50.46 4.85
C VAL A 49 37.21 50.78 3.48
N LEU A 50 36.51 51.59 2.68
CA LEU A 50 37.01 52.06 1.39
C LEU A 50 37.89 53.29 1.60
N VAL A 51 39.10 53.24 1.05
CA VAL A 51 40.11 54.30 1.16
C VAL A 51 40.35 54.91 -0.21
N SER A 52 40.22 56.23 -0.28
CA SER A 52 40.46 57.03 -1.49
C SER A 52 41.40 58.18 -1.16
N GLY A 53 42.25 58.57 -2.11
CA GLY A 53 43.16 59.70 -1.95
C GLY A 53 43.58 60.27 -3.28
N SER A 54 43.84 61.58 -3.31
CA SER A 54 44.24 62.32 -4.51
C SER A 54 45.41 63.26 -4.21
N GLY A 55 46.29 63.44 -5.19
CA GLY A 55 47.50 64.24 -5.04
C GLY A 55 48.54 63.64 -4.09
N LEU A 56 48.48 62.34 -3.80
CA LEU A 56 49.37 61.67 -2.85
C LEU A 56 50.82 61.68 -3.33
N THR A 57 51.73 62.13 -2.47
CA THR A 57 53.18 62.13 -2.74
C THR A 57 53.92 60.99 -2.03
N ASN A 58 53.23 60.30 -1.12
CA ASN A 58 53.77 59.24 -0.27
C ASN A 58 52.78 58.08 -0.18
N ASN A 59 53.25 56.93 0.32
CA ASN A 59 52.41 55.74 0.50
C ASN A 59 51.39 55.91 1.64
N VAL A 60 50.31 55.14 1.59
CA VAL A 60 49.27 55.13 2.63
C VAL A 60 49.58 54.05 3.64
N THR A 61 49.66 54.41 4.92
CA THR A 61 49.88 53.47 6.03
C THR A 61 48.60 53.32 6.83
N ALA A 62 48.13 52.10 7.00
CA ALA A 62 47.05 51.74 7.92
C ALA A 62 47.64 51.11 9.18
N THR A 63 47.26 51.60 10.36
CA THR A 63 47.72 51.07 11.66
C THR A 63 46.51 50.72 12.52
N ALA A 64 46.46 49.47 12.97
CA ALA A 64 45.40 48.94 13.81
C ALA A 64 45.69 49.19 15.31
N PRO A 65 44.65 49.43 16.13
CA PRO A 65 44.79 49.47 17.58
C PRO A 65 44.98 48.07 18.16
N ALA A 66 45.37 47.98 19.43
CA ALA A 66 45.45 46.69 20.13
C ALA A 66 44.12 45.92 20.04
N GLY A 67 44.20 44.62 19.75
CA GLY A 67 43.03 43.75 19.56
C GLY A 67 42.46 43.73 18.14
N PHE A 68 43.01 44.51 17.22
CA PHE A 68 42.64 44.51 15.80
C PHE A 68 43.86 44.36 14.90
N GLU A 69 43.63 43.88 13.69
CA GLU A 69 44.61 43.78 12.61
C GLU A 69 44.02 44.31 11.31
N VAL A 70 44.87 44.79 10.42
CA VAL A 70 44.52 45.35 9.12
C VAL A 70 45.17 44.56 7.98
N SER A 71 44.51 44.51 6.83
CA SER A 71 45.08 43.98 5.58
C SER A 71 44.53 44.69 4.35
N TRP A 72 45.39 45.01 3.39
CA TRP A 72 44.98 45.45 2.05
C TRP A 72 44.58 44.26 1.14
N THR A 73 44.75 43.02 1.60
CA THR A 73 44.39 41.80 0.86
C THR A 73 43.36 41.01 1.65
N SER A 74 42.21 40.73 1.02
CA SER A 74 41.13 39.96 1.65
C SER A 74 41.62 38.59 2.12
N GLY A 75 41.38 38.24 3.38
CA GLY A 75 41.64 36.91 3.95
C GLY A 75 43.09 36.60 4.32
N PHE A 76 44.07 37.43 3.96
CA PHE A 76 45.50 37.13 4.12
C PHE A 76 46.29 38.30 4.72
N ASN A 77 47.49 38.02 5.24
CA ASN A 77 48.49 38.99 5.67
C ASN A 77 48.07 39.99 6.76
N PHE A 78 47.04 39.72 7.56
CA PHE A 78 46.65 40.61 8.65
C PHE A 78 47.79 40.90 9.62
N THR A 79 48.09 42.18 9.85
CA THR A 79 49.11 42.66 10.79
C THR A 79 48.63 43.92 11.53
N THR A 80 49.40 44.40 12.51
CA THR A 80 49.09 45.64 13.23
C THR A 80 49.34 46.91 12.41
N SER A 81 50.14 46.84 11.34
CA SER A 81 50.38 47.97 10.44
C SER A 81 50.73 47.47 9.04
N GLN A 82 50.17 48.12 8.01
CA GLN A 82 50.45 47.83 6.60
C GLN A 82 50.56 49.08 5.75
N VAL A 83 51.44 49.04 4.76
CA VAL A 83 51.68 50.11 3.79
C VAL A 83 51.12 49.73 2.43
N LEU A 84 50.21 50.54 1.90
CA LEU A 84 49.76 50.51 0.52
C LEU A 84 50.64 51.45 -0.31
N THR A 85 51.35 50.89 -1.28
CA THR A 85 52.19 51.69 -2.18
C THR A 85 51.34 52.38 -3.25
N GLN A 86 51.53 53.69 -3.45
CA GLN A 86 50.84 54.47 -4.47
C GLN A 86 51.87 55.01 -5.49
N SER A 87 51.55 54.95 -6.78
CA SER A 87 52.49 55.30 -7.87
C SER A 87 51.99 56.41 -8.80
N THR A 88 50.70 56.68 -8.82
CA THR A 88 50.06 57.62 -9.76
C THR A 88 49.56 58.90 -9.07
N GLY A 89 49.84 59.06 -7.78
CA GLY A 89 49.31 60.15 -6.98
C GLY A 89 47.85 59.99 -6.59
N SER A 90 47.20 58.88 -6.95
CA SER A 90 45.78 58.63 -6.63
C SER A 90 45.53 57.17 -6.27
N ILE A 91 44.70 56.95 -5.26
CA ILE A 91 44.07 55.65 -4.96
C ILE A 91 42.56 55.86 -4.91
N THR A 92 41.78 54.92 -5.42
CA THR A 92 40.32 55.08 -5.50
C THR A 92 39.62 53.82 -5.03
N ASN A 93 38.84 53.96 -3.96
CA ASN A 93 38.00 52.92 -3.37
C ASN A 93 38.77 51.61 -3.09
N ILE A 94 40.01 51.71 -2.61
CA ILE A 94 40.78 50.54 -2.24
C ILE A 94 40.29 50.02 -0.88
N PRO A 95 39.86 48.75 -0.78
CA PRO A 95 39.37 48.21 0.49
C PRO A 95 40.53 47.93 1.45
N LEU A 96 40.45 48.51 2.64
CA LEU A 96 41.22 48.09 3.81
C LEU A 96 40.36 47.14 4.63
N TYR A 97 40.80 45.88 4.74
CA TYR A 97 40.14 44.89 5.57
C TYR A 97 40.62 44.99 7.01
N VAL A 98 39.70 44.94 7.96
CA VAL A 98 39.97 44.99 9.39
C VAL A 98 39.32 43.77 10.04
N ARG A 99 40.04 43.09 10.93
CA ARG A 99 39.47 42.03 11.77
C ARG A 99 39.88 42.21 13.22
N MET A 100 39.09 41.68 14.14
CA MET A 100 39.44 41.58 15.55
C MET A 100 40.25 40.30 15.79
N THR A 101 41.28 40.34 16.65
CA THR A 101 42.15 39.18 16.92
C THR A 101 41.54 38.18 17.87
N GLY A 102 40.58 38.60 18.72
CA GLY A 102 39.99 37.77 19.76
C GLY A 102 40.93 37.49 20.94
N ALA A 103 42.01 38.27 21.11
CA ALA A 103 43.04 37.98 22.11
C ALA A 103 42.58 38.07 23.58
N VAL A 104 41.60 38.91 23.89
CA VAL A 104 41.12 39.15 25.26
C VAL A 104 39.60 39.00 25.31
N LEU A 105 39.11 38.26 26.31
CA LEU A 105 37.67 38.09 26.57
C LEU A 105 37.01 39.43 26.92
N GLY A 106 35.84 39.69 26.33
CA GLY A 106 35.05 40.90 26.59
C GLY A 106 35.11 41.92 25.45
N PRO A 107 34.55 43.13 25.67
CA PRO A 107 34.50 44.18 24.67
C PRO A 107 35.89 44.76 24.41
N VAL A 108 36.21 45.02 23.13
CA VAL A 108 37.44 45.68 22.68
C VAL A 108 37.05 46.79 21.72
N SER A 109 37.63 47.97 21.91
CA SER A 109 37.46 49.10 21.00
C SER A 109 38.76 49.85 20.79
N GLY A 110 38.83 50.59 19.68
CA GLY A 110 39.98 51.40 19.33
C GLY A 110 39.76 52.18 18.06
N VAL A 111 40.84 52.75 17.52
CA VAL A 111 40.81 53.52 16.27
C VAL A 111 41.88 52.98 15.33
N VAL A 112 41.46 52.57 14.13
CA VAL A 112 42.38 52.32 13.02
C VAL A 112 42.73 53.66 12.40
N THR A 113 44.03 53.96 12.29
CA THR A 113 44.52 55.20 11.68
C THR A 113 45.01 54.93 10.26
N ILE A 114 44.60 55.77 9.32
CA ILE A 114 44.99 55.68 7.91
C ILE A 114 45.62 57.02 7.54
N ALA A 115 46.92 57.01 7.24
CA ALA A 115 47.70 58.22 7.06
C ALA A 115 48.57 58.17 5.81
N SER A 116 48.70 59.32 5.13
CA SER A 116 49.75 59.60 4.15
C SER A 116 50.36 60.96 4.48
N PRO A 117 51.69 61.11 4.50
CA PRO A 117 52.34 62.41 4.69
C PRO A 117 51.75 63.50 3.79
N GLY A 118 51.40 64.65 4.39
CA GLY A 118 50.77 65.78 3.69
C GLY A 118 49.25 65.71 3.55
N THR A 119 48.60 64.66 4.07
CA THR A 119 47.13 64.53 4.18
C THR A 119 46.68 64.55 5.64
N THR A 120 45.40 64.86 5.90
CA THR A 120 44.78 64.67 7.22
C THR A 120 44.57 63.17 7.48
N THR A 121 45.09 62.65 8.60
CA THR A 121 44.87 61.26 9.05
C THR A 121 43.39 60.95 9.18
N GLN A 122 42.97 59.84 8.57
CA GLN A 122 41.61 59.34 8.68
C GLN A 122 41.53 58.33 9.83
N ASN A 123 40.53 58.51 10.69
CA ASN A 123 40.29 57.67 11.85
C ASN A 123 39.03 56.83 11.64
N VAL A 124 39.17 55.52 11.75
CA VAL A 124 38.05 54.57 11.66
C VAL A 124 37.87 53.92 13.03
N ALA A 125 36.79 54.25 13.72
CA ALA A 125 36.49 53.67 15.02
C ALA A 125 36.13 52.20 14.87
N VAL A 126 36.73 51.33 15.67
CA VAL A 126 36.48 49.88 15.64
C VAL A 126 35.97 49.39 16.99
N SER A 127 34.96 48.53 16.99
CA SER A 127 34.43 47.93 18.22
C SER A 127 33.91 46.52 18.00
N GLY A 128 34.15 45.66 18.99
CA GLY A 128 33.71 44.28 18.99
C GLY A 128 33.75 43.66 20.37
N THR A 129 33.34 42.40 20.46
CA THR A 129 33.36 41.63 21.71
C THR A 129 33.87 40.23 21.42
N ALA A 130 34.92 39.81 22.13
CA ALA A 130 35.28 38.40 22.17
C ALA A 130 34.45 37.71 23.26
N THR A 131 33.81 36.60 22.91
CA THR A 131 33.05 35.78 23.86
C THR A 131 33.91 34.61 24.35
N ALA A 132 33.51 34.00 25.47
CA ALA A 132 34.17 32.81 25.95
C ALA A 132 34.02 31.70 24.90
N ALA A 133 35.09 30.94 24.64
CA ALA A 133 34.99 29.74 23.83
C ALA A 133 34.02 28.77 24.52
N PRO A 134 33.15 28.07 23.77
CA PRO A 134 32.24 27.12 24.37
C PRO A 134 33.04 25.98 25.01
N THR A 135 32.69 25.60 26.24
CA THR A 135 33.31 24.47 26.93
C THR A 135 33.01 23.18 26.15
N PRO A 136 34.02 22.36 25.79
CA PRO A 136 33.77 21.10 25.12
C PRO A 136 32.87 20.19 25.96
N ASN A 137 31.92 19.52 25.33
CA ASN A 137 31.12 18.48 25.96
C ASN A 137 32.04 17.32 26.39
N PRO A 138 31.80 16.71 27.57
CA PRO A 138 32.55 15.53 28.01
C PRO A 138 32.36 14.37 27.04
N ALA A 139 33.34 13.47 26.97
CA ALA A 139 33.18 12.22 26.24
C ALA A 139 32.12 11.33 26.92
N SER A 140 31.24 10.72 26.13
CA SER A 140 30.23 9.82 26.67
C SER A 140 30.73 8.37 26.76
N THR A 141 30.41 7.69 27.86
CA THR A 141 30.74 6.26 28.05
C THR A 141 29.47 5.46 28.27
N LEU A 142 29.27 4.41 27.46
CA LEU A 142 28.17 3.46 27.62
C LEU A 142 28.62 2.23 28.43
N THR A 143 28.02 2.01 29.60
CA THR A 143 28.39 0.95 30.55
C THR A 143 27.45 -0.25 30.50
N SER A 144 26.16 -0.04 30.27
CA SER A 144 25.19 -1.13 30.07
C SER A 144 23.95 -0.65 29.30
N ILE A 145 23.17 -1.62 28.84
CA ILE A 145 21.87 -1.38 28.18
C ILE A 145 20.83 -2.33 28.75
N SER A 146 19.57 -1.91 28.75
CA SER A 146 18.44 -2.76 29.13
C SER A 146 17.21 -2.43 28.30
N PRO A 147 16.58 -3.42 27.63
CA PRO A 147 17.00 -4.82 27.54
C PRO A 147 18.25 -5.02 26.64
N THR A 148 18.87 -6.20 26.68
CA THR A 148 20.00 -6.61 25.81
C THR A 148 19.56 -7.42 24.59
N SER A 149 18.25 -7.63 24.41
CA SER A 149 17.69 -8.30 23.24
C SER A 149 16.26 -7.85 22.97
N GLY A 150 15.79 -8.06 21.75
CA GLY A 150 14.42 -7.73 21.36
C GLY A 150 13.93 -8.46 20.11
N PRO A 151 12.60 -8.48 19.88
CA PRO A 151 12.00 -9.10 18.71
C PRO A 151 12.26 -8.29 17.42
N GLY A 152 12.75 -8.94 16.38
CA GLY A 152 12.93 -8.35 15.06
C GLY A 152 11.61 -7.87 14.44
N GLY A 153 11.69 -6.82 13.62
CA GLY A 153 10.56 -6.17 12.95
C GLY A 153 9.63 -5.38 13.88
N THR A 154 10.09 -5.05 15.09
CA THR A 154 9.34 -4.28 16.09
C THR A 154 10.14 -3.09 16.60
N GLN A 155 9.49 -2.22 17.37
CA GLN A 155 10.14 -1.15 18.10
C GLN A 155 10.34 -1.57 19.56
N VAL A 156 11.55 -1.36 20.08
CA VAL A 156 11.92 -1.69 21.45
C VAL A 156 12.42 -0.43 22.14
N LEU A 157 11.84 -0.11 23.30
CA LEU A 157 12.37 0.93 24.17
C LEU A 157 13.60 0.39 24.90
N VAL A 158 14.75 1.00 24.65
CA VAL A 158 16.02 0.64 25.29
C VAL A 158 16.46 1.77 26.21
N THR A 159 16.85 1.40 27.43
CA THR A 159 17.51 2.28 28.39
C THR A 159 19.01 2.05 28.32
N PHE A 160 19.75 3.15 28.28
CA PHE A 160 21.21 3.17 28.16
C PHE A 160 21.79 3.78 29.43
N TYR A 161 22.71 3.06 30.07
CA TYR A 161 23.39 3.50 31.28
C TYR A 161 24.84 3.82 30.96
N GLY A 162 25.37 4.85 31.61
CA GLY A 162 26.69 5.35 31.28
C GLY A 162 27.13 6.52 32.13
N SER A 163 28.01 7.32 31.57
CA SER A 163 28.49 8.56 32.17
C SER A 163 28.80 9.61 31.09
N GLY A 164 28.78 10.87 31.51
CA GLY A 164 29.13 12.00 30.66
C GLY A 164 28.10 12.32 29.59
N PHE A 165 26.87 11.81 29.66
CA PHE A 165 25.83 12.20 28.71
C PHE A 165 25.42 13.65 28.89
N VAL A 166 25.05 14.31 27.79
CA VAL A 166 24.49 15.67 27.79
C VAL A 166 23.19 15.70 26.96
N PRO A 167 22.33 16.71 27.12
CA PRO A 167 21.17 16.90 26.25
C PRO A 167 21.58 16.93 24.77
N GLY A 168 20.86 16.18 23.93
CA GLY A 168 21.20 16.00 22.51
C GLY A 168 22.11 14.81 22.21
N ALA A 169 22.45 13.99 23.21
CA ALA A 169 23.15 12.72 22.97
C ALA A 169 22.37 11.80 22.02
N THR A 170 23.11 11.03 21.21
CA THR A 170 22.58 10.11 20.20
C THR A 170 23.05 8.69 20.46
N ILE A 171 22.27 7.72 19.99
CA ILE A 171 22.62 6.30 20.00
C ILE A 171 22.77 5.82 18.55
N GLY A 172 23.92 5.25 18.23
CA GLY A 172 24.17 4.59 16.94
C GLY A 172 23.94 3.09 17.05
N LEU A 173 23.21 2.51 16.10
CA LEU A 173 23.06 1.07 15.91
C LEU A 173 23.89 0.65 14.69
N GLN A 174 24.86 -0.26 14.84
CA GLN A 174 25.75 -0.59 13.71
C GLN A 174 25.08 -1.49 12.65
N ALA A 175 23.92 -2.09 12.94
CA ALA A 175 23.11 -2.72 11.90
C ALA A 175 22.50 -1.62 11.00
N GLY A 176 23.23 -1.18 9.97
CA GLY A 176 22.74 -0.24 8.96
C GLY A 176 23.02 1.26 9.20
N ALA A 177 24.03 1.61 10.02
CA ALA A 177 24.61 2.96 10.13
C ALA A 177 23.63 4.13 10.36
N SER A 178 22.57 3.91 11.14
CA SER A 178 21.60 4.95 11.50
C SER A 178 21.77 5.36 12.97
N PHE A 179 21.83 6.67 13.22
CA PHE A 179 21.79 7.25 14.56
C PHE A 179 20.36 7.63 14.90
N VAL A 180 19.93 7.31 16.12
CA VAL A 180 18.64 7.72 16.67
C VAL A 180 18.91 8.74 17.77
N THR A 181 18.16 9.85 17.76
CA THR A 181 18.18 10.82 18.86
C THR A 181 17.65 10.15 20.12
N ALA A 182 18.42 10.18 21.19
CA ALA A 182 17.99 9.63 22.48
C ALA A 182 17.31 10.71 23.32
N THR A 183 16.35 10.29 24.13
CA THR A 183 15.80 11.11 25.20
C THR A 183 16.81 11.16 26.34
N TYR A 184 17.32 12.36 26.61
CA TYR A 184 18.21 12.61 27.74
C TYR A 184 17.42 12.57 29.05
N ILE A 185 17.83 11.72 29.98
CA ILE A 185 17.24 11.63 31.33
C ILE A 185 18.20 12.26 32.35
N SER A 186 19.46 11.84 32.32
CA SER A 186 20.53 12.38 33.17
C SER A 186 21.88 12.17 32.52
N SER A 187 22.94 12.69 33.14
CA SER A 187 24.32 12.49 32.68
C SER A 187 24.77 11.02 32.70
N THR A 188 23.97 10.13 33.28
CA THR A 188 24.24 8.69 33.38
C THR A 188 23.17 7.83 32.73
N GLN A 189 22.10 8.41 32.18
CA GLN A 189 20.99 7.65 31.61
C GLN A 189 20.37 8.32 30.38
N LEU A 190 20.16 7.51 29.34
CA LEU A 190 19.39 7.87 28.15
C LEU A 190 18.31 6.81 27.90
N THR A 191 17.25 7.16 27.18
CA THR A 191 16.29 6.21 26.61
C THR A 191 16.10 6.46 25.12
N ALA A 192 15.90 5.40 24.33
CA ALA A 192 15.57 5.55 22.92
C ALA A 192 14.65 4.43 22.44
N LEU A 193 13.73 4.77 21.55
CA LEU A 193 12.88 3.80 20.87
C LEU A 193 13.60 3.32 19.60
N ILE A 194 14.04 2.06 19.60
CA ILE A 194 14.85 1.48 18.53
C ILE A 194 13.95 0.64 17.62
N THR A 195 13.94 0.94 16.32
CA THR A 195 13.27 0.11 15.31
C THR A 195 14.21 -0.99 14.85
N LEU A 196 13.86 -2.25 15.10
CA LEU A 196 14.69 -3.41 14.77
C LEU A 196 14.29 -4.00 13.41
N PRO A 197 15.26 -4.34 12.53
CA PRO A 197 14.96 -5.04 11.28
C PRO A 197 14.35 -6.43 11.54
N SER A 198 13.64 -6.96 10.54
CA SER A 198 13.18 -8.36 10.54
C SER A 198 14.38 -9.27 10.24
N VAL A 199 14.54 -10.37 10.98
CA VAL A 199 15.69 -11.29 10.84
C VAL A 199 15.22 -12.75 10.82
N ALA A 200 15.87 -13.58 10.00
CA ALA A 200 15.58 -15.02 9.88
C ALA A 200 16.30 -15.89 10.92
N ALA A 201 17.38 -15.37 11.51
CA ALA A 201 18.13 -15.98 12.59
C ALA A 201 18.57 -14.89 13.58
N PRO A 202 18.93 -15.23 14.83
CA PRO A 202 19.43 -14.26 15.79
C PRO A 202 20.59 -13.44 15.21
N LEU A 203 20.44 -12.11 15.21
CA LEU A 203 21.45 -11.17 14.74
C LEU A 203 22.02 -10.40 15.92
N VAL A 204 23.32 -10.57 16.17
CA VAL A 204 24.05 -9.77 17.16
C VAL A 204 24.50 -8.47 16.51
N THR A 205 24.16 -7.36 17.16
CA THR A 205 24.56 -6.00 16.80
C THR A 205 25.05 -5.27 18.05
N TYR A 206 25.41 -4.01 17.94
CA TYR A 206 25.81 -3.22 19.10
C TYR A 206 25.37 -1.76 19.01
N PHE A 207 25.34 -1.13 20.18
CA PHE A 207 25.12 0.29 20.37
C PHE A 207 26.38 1.03 20.78
N ILE A 208 26.48 2.27 20.32
CA ILE A 208 27.42 3.30 20.79
C ILE A 208 26.65 4.58 21.12
N ALA A 209 27.13 5.34 22.10
CA ALA A 209 26.57 6.65 22.44
C ALA A 209 27.52 7.77 21.96
N SER A 210 26.98 8.94 21.61
CA SER A 210 27.77 10.15 21.30
C SER A 210 27.08 11.42 21.77
N ASN A 211 27.85 12.38 22.29
CA ASN A 211 27.34 13.72 22.58
C ASN A 211 27.50 14.65 21.36
N PRO A 212 26.73 15.74 21.27
CA PRO A 212 26.87 16.72 20.20
C PRO A 212 28.16 17.56 20.34
N PRO A 213 28.61 18.22 19.26
CA PRO A 213 29.65 19.26 19.32
C PRO A 213 29.23 20.49 20.17
N PRO A 214 30.16 21.33 20.64
CA PRO A 214 31.61 21.22 20.50
C PRO A 214 32.19 20.14 21.43
N GLY A 215 33.16 19.35 20.96
CA GLY A 215 33.67 18.20 21.71
C GLY A 215 32.66 17.04 21.72
N GLY A 216 32.56 16.32 22.86
CA GLY A 216 31.48 15.35 23.07
C GLY A 216 31.65 13.98 22.44
N GLY A 217 32.83 13.64 21.92
CA GLY A 217 33.08 12.37 21.19
C GLY A 217 32.40 11.14 21.79
N GLY A 218 32.04 10.19 20.93
CA GLY A 218 31.29 9.02 21.35
C GLY A 218 32.08 7.98 22.15
N SER A 219 31.34 7.03 22.72
CA SER A 219 31.90 5.82 23.29
C SER A 219 32.78 5.13 22.25
N SER A 220 34.07 4.97 22.57
CA SER A 220 35.02 4.28 21.70
C SER A 220 34.60 2.82 21.48
N VAL A 221 35.28 2.11 20.57
CA VAL A 221 35.04 0.69 20.26
C VAL A 221 35.01 -0.18 21.55
N GLY A 222 35.78 0.16 22.59
CA GLY A 222 35.73 -0.54 23.89
C GLY A 222 34.47 -0.27 24.74
N GLY A 223 33.70 0.77 24.42
CA GLY A 223 32.45 1.15 25.09
C GLY A 223 31.19 0.57 24.45
N MET A 224 31.27 -0.15 23.33
CA MET A 224 30.09 -0.70 22.67
C MET A 224 29.33 -1.70 23.56
N LYS A 225 28.01 -1.78 23.39
CA LYS A 225 27.17 -2.76 24.11
C LYS A 225 26.35 -3.57 23.13
N PHE A 226 26.50 -4.89 23.20
CA PHE A 226 25.85 -5.82 22.30
C PHE A 226 24.37 -5.92 22.58
N PHE A 227 23.60 -6.05 21.51
CA PHE A 227 22.17 -6.27 21.53
C PHE A 227 21.84 -7.40 20.55
N THR A 228 21.00 -8.34 20.97
CA THR A 228 20.59 -9.46 20.12
C THR A 228 19.19 -9.24 19.56
N ILE A 229 19.05 -9.23 18.24
CA ILE A 229 17.77 -9.19 17.55
C ILE A 229 17.32 -10.62 17.29
N ASN A 230 16.22 -11.03 17.88
CA ASN A 230 15.69 -12.39 17.75
C ASN A 230 14.64 -12.46 16.63
N PRO A 231 14.55 -13.58 15.88
CA PRO A 231 13.46 -13.82 14.94
C PRO A 231 12.10 -13.74 15.63
N SER A 232 11.13 -13.15 14.95
CA SER A 232 9.74 -13.03 15.43
C SER A 232 8.78 -13.57 14.37
N PRO A 233 7.69 -14.25 14.78
CA PRO A 233 6.65 -14.69 13.85
C PRO A 233 6.05 -13.52 13.06
N PRO A 234 5.48 -13.80 11.87
CA PRO A 234 4.70 -12.83 11.13
C PRO A 234 3.47 -12.39 11.93
N VAL A 235 2.98 -11.19 11.65
CA VAL A 235 1.69 -10.69 12.17
C VAL A 235 0.92 -10.05 11.03
N ILE A 236 -0.30 -10.52 10.77
CA ILE A 236 -1.23 -9.87 9.84
C ILE A 236 -2.01 -8.81 10.63
N THR A 237 -1.84 -7.54 10.26
CA THR A 237 -2.60 -6.43 10.87
C THR A 237 -3.90 -6.16 10.13
N GLY A 238 -3.99 -6.54 8.86
CA GLY A 238 -5.19 -6.36 8.07
C GLY A 238 -5.03 -6.83 6.63
N PHE A 239 -6.12 -6.72 5.87
CA PHE A 239 -6.14 -6.97 4.44
C PHE A 239 -7.24 -6.15 3.78
N SER A 240 -7.10 -5.88 2.48
CA SER A 240 -8.10 -5.18 1.68
C SER A 240 -8.04 -5.61 0.22
N PRO A 241 -9.20 -5.83 -0.44
CA PRO A 241 -10.56 -5.74 0.09
C PRO A 241 -10.92 -6.87 1.06
N ALA A 242 -12.02 -6.71 1.82
CA ALA A 242 -12.48 -7.71 2.79
C ALA A 242 -13.28 -8.87 2.17
N SER A 243 -13.72 -8.72 0.91
CA SER A 243 -14.43 -9.75 0.17
C SER A 243 -14.04 -9.74 -1.31
N GLY A 244 -14.30 -10.86 -1.99
CA GLY A 244 -14.15 -10.95 -3.43
C GLY A 244 -14.13 -12.38 -3.95
N PRO A 245 -14.59 -12.61 -5.19
CA PRO A 245 -14.51 -13.94 -5.82
C PRO A 245 -13.04 -14.33 -6.10
N PRO A 246 -12.79 -15.59 -6.50
CA PRO A 246 -11.49 -16.01 -7.04
C PRO A 246 -10.97 -15.05 -8.11
N GLY A 247 -9.67 -14.71 -8.04
CA GLY A 247 -8.99 -13.77 -8.92
C GLY A 247 -8.86 -12.34 -8.37
N THR A 248 -9.66 -11.96 -7.37
CA THR A 248 -9.58 -10.65 -6.71
C THR A 248 -8.19 -10.40 -6.15
N LEU A 249 -7.62 -9.22 -6.43
CA LEU A 249 -6.34 -8.80 -5.85
C LEU A 249 -6.56 -8.31 -4.41
N VAL A 250 -5.89 -8.94 -3.46
CA VAL A 250 -5.94 -8.63 -2.03
C VAL A 250 -4.55 -8.18 -1.58
N THR A 251 -4.50 -7.03 -0.93
CA THR A 251 -3.33 -6.54 -0.21
C THR A 251 -3.41 -7.02 1.22
N ILE A 252 -2.40 -7.75 1.70
CA ILE A 252 -2.25 -8.18 3.09
C ILE A 252 -1.19 -7.28 3.73
N THR A 253 -1.51 -6.65 4.86
CA THR A 253 -0.59 -5.76 5.59
C THR A 253 -0.22 -6.36 6.94
N GLY A 254 0.99 -6.06 7.40
CA GLY A 254 1.49 -6.66 8.63
C GLY A 254 2.93 -6.34 8.96
N ARG A 255 3.48 -7.11 9.90
CA ARG A 255 4.89 -7.07 10.32
C ARG A 255 5.52 -8.43 10.14
N ASN A 256 6.83 -8.45 9.86
CA ASN A 256 7.59 -9.68 9.64
C ASN A 256 6.95 -10.61 8.59
N LEU A 257 6.16 -10.08 7.63
CA LEU A 257 5.48 -10.90 6.63
C LEU A 257 6.49 -11.53 5.67
N ASP A 258 7.53 -10.77 5.34
CA ASP A 258 8.71 -11.23 4.61
C ASP A 258 9.93 -11.11 5.52
N VAL A 259 10.85 -12.07 5.41
CA VAL A 259 12.05 -12.12 6.24
C VAL A 259 13.26 -12.32 5.32
N PRO A 260 14.13 -11.31 5.17
CA PRO A 260 15.31 -11.41 4.31
C PRO A 260 16.19 -12.61 4.69
N GLY A 261 16.53 -13.44 3.70
CA GLY A 261 17.33 -14.65 3.90
C GLY A 261 16.58 -15.83 4.54
N GLY A 262 15.27 -15.71 4.80
CA GLY A 262 14.43 -16.81 5.28
C GLY A 262 13.91 -17.73 4.16
N THR A 263 13.25 -18.83 4.54
CA THR A 263 12.44 -19.62 3.60
C THR A 263 11.25 -18.79 3.11
N GLY A 264 10.86 -18.97 1.85
CA GLY A 264 9.78 -18.20 1.23
C GLY A 264 8.45 -18.25 2.01
N THR A 265 7.62 -17.24 1.78
CA THR A 265 6.32 -17.08 2.46
C THR A 265 5.22 -17.87 1.77
N VAL A 266 4.43 -18.60 2.55
CA VAL A 266 3.25 -19.36 2.09
C VAL A 266 1.99 -18.72 2.62
N ILE A 267 1.02 -18.46 1.74
CA ILE A 267 -0.25 -17.79 2.06
C ILE A 267 -1.42 -18.68 1.63
N SER A 268 -2.48 -18.74 2.43
CA SER A 268 -3.73 -19.44 2.07
C SER A 268 -4.98 -18.68 2.47
N PHE A 269 -6.07 -18.86 1.71
CA PHE A 269 -7.41 -18.41 2.03
C PHE A 269 -8.22 -19.61 2.54
N ASN A 270 -8.49 -19.66 3.84
CA ASN A 270 -9.19 -20.76 4.49
C ASN A 270 -8.65 -22.17 4.12
N GLY A 271 -7.33 -22.30 4.05
CA GLY A 271 -6.65 -23.55 3.67
C GLY A 271 -6.38 -23.72 2.17
N THR A 272 -7.01 -22.92 1.29
CA THR A 272 -6.71 -22.93 -0.15
C THR A 272 -5.45 -22.10 -0.43
N LEU A 273 -4.39 -22.78 -0.87
CA LEU A 273 -3.08 -22.16 -1.13
C LEU A 273 -3.15 -21.13 -2.27
N VAL A 274 -2.42 -20.02 -2.07
CA VAL A 274 -2.25 -18.97 -3.07
C VAL A 274 -1.07 -19.28 -3.99
N THR A 275 -1.22 -19.02 -5.29
CA THR A 275 -0.06 -18.84 -6.18
C THR A 275 0.36 -17.37 -6.12
N VAL A 276 1.53 -17.09 -5.55
CA VAL A 276 1.98 -15.71 -5.29
C VAL A 276 2.24 -14.99 -6.62
N VAL A 277 1.66 -13.79 -6.78
CA VAL A 277 1.90 -12.92 -7.96
C VAL A 277 3.28 -12.26 -7.79
N PRO A 278 4.09 -12.12 -8.85
CA PRO A 278 5.38 -11.44 -8.80
C PRO A 278 5.18 -9.92 -8.66
N GLN A 279 4.85 -9.50 -7.44
CA GLN A 279 5.08 -8.15 -6.97
C GLN A 279 5.94 -8.33 -5.73
N THR A 280 7.20 -7.90 -5.82
CA THR A 280 8.12 -7.87 -4.68
C THR A 280 7.40 -7.23 -3.49
N PRO A 281 7.23 -7.95 -2.37
CA PRO A 281 6.62 -7.36 -1.19
C PRO A 281 7.43 -6.13 -0.78
N SER A 282 6.75 -5.02 -0.50
CA SER A 282 7.38 -3.98 0.32
C SER A 282 7.46 -4.51 1.74
N VAL A 283 8.45 -4.05 2.51
CA VAL A 283 8.54 -4.41 3.94
C VAL A 283 7.22 -4.05 4.61
N GLY A 284 6.40 -5.05 4.93
CA GLY A 284 5.10 -4.89 5.58
C GLY A 284 3.85 -5.12 4.72
N ALA A 285 3.96 -5.49 3.43
CA ALA A 285 2.79 -5.84 2.61
C ALA A 285 3.04 -6.97 1.60
N TYR A 286 2.00 -7.79 1.37
CA TYR A 286 1.92 -8.81 0.32
C TYR A 286 0.74 -8.55 -0.61
N TYR A 287 0.94 -8.81 -1.90
CA TYR A 287 -0.12 -8.72 -2.92
C TYR A 287 -0.42 -10.12 -3.45
N VAL A 288 -1.67 -10.58 -3.26
CA VAL A 288 -2.09 -11.94 -3.61
C VAL A 288 -3.40 -11.92 -4.37
N ARG A 289 -3.64 -12.91 -5.22
CA ARG A 289 -4.98 -13.14 -5.80
C ARG A 289 -5.71 -14.23 -5.02
N VAL A 290 -7.00 -14.04 -4.79
CA VAL A 290 -7.87 -15.07 -4.20
C VAL A 290 -7.81 -16.32 -5.09
N PRO A 291 -7.43 -17.50 -4.56
CA PRO A 291 -7.26 -18.68 -5.39
C PRO A 291 -8.59 -19.30 -5.81
N THR A 292 -8.60 -20.01 -6.92
CA THR A 292 -9.74 -20.84 -7.33
C THR A 292 -10.04 -21.90 -6.26
N GLY A 293 -11.30 -22.02 -5.84
CA GLY A 293 -11.69 -22.93 -4.76
C GLY A 293 -11.46 -22.37 -3.35
N ALA A 294 -11.11 -21.08 -3.20
CA ALA A 294 -11.17 -20.41 -1.91
C ALA A 294 -12.60 -20.40 -1.37
N THR A 295 -12.75 -20.52 -0.05
CA THR A 295 -14.02 -20.33 0.66
C THR A 295 -13.87 -19.20 1.68
N THR A 296 -15.01 -18.66 2.15
CA THR A 296 -15.01 -17.68 3.25
C THR A 296 -14.30 -18.24 4.47
N GLY A 297 -13.38 -17.46 5.04
CA GLY A 297 -12.61 -17.85 6.21
C GLY A 297 -11.37 -16.99 6.42
N TYR A 298 -10.52 -17.37 7.36
CA TYR A 298 -9.33 -16.59 7.69
C TYR A 298 -8.23 -16.75 6.64
N ILE A 299 -7.45 -15.69 6.45
CA ILE A 299 -6.20 -15.74 5.69
C ILE A 299 -5.10 -16.19 6.64
N THR A 300 -4.30 -17.16 6.23
CA THR A 300 -3.12 -17.60 6.97
C THR A 300 -1.85 -17.31 6.18
N LEU A 301 -0.78 -16.99 6.89
CA LEU A 301 0.53 -16.73 6.33
C LEU A 301 1.57 -17.46 7.18
N THR A 302 2.51 -18.14 6.55
CA THR A 302 3.65 -18.80 7.23
C THR A 302 4.95 -18.43 6.56
N ASN A 303 5.99 -18.22 7.34
CA ASN A 303 7.36 -18.03 6.88
C ASN A 303 8.34 -18.76 7.82
N GLY A 304 9.64 -18.60 7.60
CA GLY A 304 10.68 -19.28 8.40
C GLY A 304 10.63 -18.99 9.91
N ASN A 305 9.94 -17.92 10.35
CA ASN A 305 9.83 -17.52 11.75
C ASN A 305 8.51 -17.94 12.41
N GLY A 306 7.57 -18.56 11.68
CA GLY A 306 6.29 -19.02 12.22
C GLY A 306 5.08 -18.68 11.36
N GLY A 307 3.90 -18.62 11.98
CA GLY A 307 2.62 -18.40 11.31
C GLY A 307 1.83 -17.20 11.85
N ALA A 308 0.97 -16.65 11.00
CA ALA A 308 0.03 -15.57 11.28
C ALA A 308 -1.36 -15.91 10.74
N VAL A 309 -2.38 -15.42 11.42
CA VAL A 309 -3.79 -15.50 11.02
C VAL A 309 -4.34 -14.08 10.95
N SER A 310 -5.17 -13.81 9.94
CA SER A 310 -5.81 -12.49 9.80
C SER A 310 -6.77 -12.21 10.97
N PRO A 311 -6.97 -10.93 11.35
CA PRO A 311 -7.85 -10.58 12.47
C PRO A 311 -9.34 -10.83 12.17
N THR A 312 -9.71 -10.82 10.89
CA THR A 312 -11.08 -11.07 10.41
C THR A 312 -11.08 -12.07 9.26
N GLN A 313 -12.25 -12.64 8.96
CA GLN A 313 -12.43 -13.52 7.81
C GLN A 313 -12.46 -12.72 6.51
N PHE A 314 -11.85 -13.26 5.46
CA PHE A 314 -12.09 -12.83 4.09
C PHE A 314 -13.36 -13.51 3.58
N VAL A 315 -14.27 -12.74 2.99
CA VAL A 315 -15.54 -13.26 2.48
C VAL A 315 -15.41 -13.60 1.00
N VAL A 316 -15.52 -14.89 0.67
CA VAL A 316 -15.67 -15.34 -0.71
C VAL A 316 -17.17 -15.39 -1.01
N PRO A 317 -17.69 -14.50 -1.88
CA PRO A 317 -19.09 -14.55 -2.26
C PRO A 317 -19.39 -15.86 -3.02
N PRO A 318 -20.65 -16.32 -3.03
CA PRO A 318 -21.06 -17.46 -3.84
C PRO A 318 -20.59 -17.32 -5.29
N ALA A 319 -20.16 -18.42 -5.91
CA ALA A 319 -19.78 -18.40 -7.32
C ALA A 319 -20.97 -17.94 -8.17
N ARG A 320 -20.76 -16.88 -8.97
CA ARG A 320 -21.77 -16.40 -9.92
C ARG A 320 -21.97 -17.46 -11.02
N PRO A 321 -23.21 -17.81 -11.39
CA PRO A 321 -23.48 -18.65 -12.55
C PRO A 321 -22.89 -18.08 -13.85
N PRO A 322 -22.66 -18.90 -14.89
CA PRO A 322 -22.12 -18.44 -16.17
C PRO A 322 -22.93 -17.34 -16.86
N PHE A 323 -24.24 -17.30 -16.60
CA PHE A 323 -25.11 -16.20 -16.98
C PHE A 323 -25.52 -15.45 -15.72
N PHE A 324 -25.09 -14.19 -15.58
CA PHE A 324 -25.32 -13.38 -14.38
C PHE A 324 -25.50 -11.89 -14.72
N GLU A 325 -26.63 -11.33 -14.27
CA GLU A 325 -27.02 -9.93 -14.46
C GLU A 325 -27.11 -9.21 -13.11
N ASP A 326 -26.32 -8.15 -12.94
CA ASP A 326 -26.32 -7.26 -11.76
C ASP A 326 -26.84 -5.85 -12.04
N PHE A 327 -27.38 -5.59 -13.24
CA PHE A 327 -28.00 -4.32 -13.66
C PHE A 327 -27.09 -3.09 -13.69
N GLU A 328 -25.81 -3.22 -13.34
CA GLU A 328 -24.88 -2.10 -13.17
C GLU A 328 -24.60 -1.34 -14.48
N THR A 329 -24.74 -2.02 -15.62
CA THR A 329 -24.50 -1.45 -16.95
C THR A 329 -25.72 -0.74 -17.56
N GLY A 330 -26.93 -1.02 -17.05
CA GLY A 330 -28.19 -0.51 -17.60
C GLY A 330 -28.60 0.86 -17.10
N THR A 331 -29.51 1.52 -17.82
CA THR A 331 -30.29 2.66 -17.32
C THR A 331 -31.66 2.67 -17.97
N LYS A 332 -32.70 2.85 -17.16
CA LYS A 332 -34.08 3.13 -17.59
C LYS A 332 -34.76 3.88 -16.47
N THR A 333 -35.23 5.09 -16.72
CA THR A 333 -35.78 5.99 -15.69
C THR A 333 -37.30 6.12 -15.73
N SER A 334 -37.96 5.53 -16.73
CA SER A 334 -39.41 5.56 -16.93
C SER A 334 -40.00 4.16 -16.74
N TYR A 335 -41.26 4.08 -16.30
CA TYR A 335 -42.03 2.84 -16.19
C TYR A 335 -42.60 2.34 -17.54
N ALA A 336 -42.64 3.18 -18.58
CA ALA A 336 -43.13 2.77 -19.89
C ALA A 336 -42.32 1.60 -20.48
N ALA A 337 -42.97 0.66 -21.16
CA ALA A 337 -42.30 -0.51 -21.71
C ALA A 337 -41.18 -0.14 -22.69
N ALA A 338 -39.97 -0.65 -22.45
CA ALA A 338 -38.83 -0.51 -23.37
C ALA A 338 -37.80 -1.62 -23.14
N SER A 339 -37.09 -2.00 -24.20
CA SER A 339 -35.90 -2.85 -24.11
C SER A 339 -34.71 -2.06 -23.56
N VAL A 340 -33.94 -2.68 -22.68
CA VAL A 340 -32.72 -2.17 -22.05
C VAL A 340 -31.61 -3.17 -22.33
N GLN A 341 -30.50 -2.69 -22.87
CA GLN A 341 -29.30 -3.51 -23.03
C GLN A 341 -28.54 -3.55 -21.70
N LEU A 342 -28.37 -4.76 -21.18
CA LEU A 342 -27.64 -5.06 -19.96
C LEU A 342 -26.44 -5.97 -20.25
N GLN A 343 -25.67 -6.35 -19.23
CA GLN A 343 -24.47 -7.16 -19.40
C GLN A 343 -24.78 -8.53 -20.03
N THR A 344 -25.95 -9.08 -19.70
CA THR A 344 -26.38 -10.40 -20.16
C THR A 344 -27.13 -10.38 -21.49
N GLY A 345 -27.32 -9.21 -22.10
CA GLY A 345 -28.11 -9.01 -23.31
C GLY A 345 -29.28 -8.06 -23.08
N GLY A 346 -30.25 -8.08 -24.00
CA GLY A 346 -31.42 -7.22 -23.92
C GLY A 346 -32.52 -7.76 -22.99
N TRP A 347 -33.15 -6.83 -22.28
CA TRP A 347 -34.27 -7.08 -21.39
C TRP A 347 -35.39 -6.07 -21.65
N THR A 348 -36.60 -6.55 -21.92
CA THR A 348 -37.79 -5.70 -22.00
C THR A 348 -38.36 -5.45 -20.61
N LEU A 349 -38.42 -4.19 -20.22
CA LEU A 349 -38.88 -3.72 -18.91
C LEU A 349 -40.20 -2.95 -19.08
N GLY A 350 -41.32 -3.57 -18.70
CA GLY A 350 -42.66 -2.95 -18.68
C GLY A 350 -43.13 -2.69 -17.26
N GLU A 351 -43.68 -1.50 -16.99
CA GLU A 351 -44.07 -1.09 -15.64
C GLU A 351 -42.92 -1.31 -14.63
N SER A 352 -41.70 -1.10 -15.12
CA SER A 352 -40.44 -1.33 -14.40
C SER A 352 -39.35 -0.39 -14.88
N LEU A 353 -38.32 -0.16 -14.08
CA LEU A 353 -37.20 0.74 -14.37
C LEU A 353 -35.92 0.27 -13.66
N ILE A 354 -34.75 0.83 -14.01
CA ILE A 354 -33.49 0.56 -13.27
C ILE A 354 -33.38 1.58 -12.13
N GLY A 355 -33.61 1.11 -10.91
CA GLY A 355 -33.61 1.90 -9.68
C GLY A 355 -32.21 2.17 -9.17
N THR A 356 -31.99 3.37 -8.63
CA THR A 356 -30.70 3.85 -8.12
C THR A 356 -30.84 4.61 -6.80
N THR A 357 -32.05 4.65 -6.21
CA THR A 357 -32.34 5.46 -5.04
C THR A 357 -31.90 4.74 -3.77
N ALA A 358 -30.67 5.00 -3.31
CA ALA A 358 -30.11 4.39 -2.10
C ALA A 358 -31.07 4.48 -0.90
N GLY A 359 -31.22 3.38 -0.16
CA GLY A 359 -32.12 3.24 0.99
C GLY A 359 -33.55 2.86 0.59
N ALA A 360 -34.06 3.34 -0.54
CA ALA A 360 -35.38 2.97 -1.05
C ALA A 360 -35.30 1.77 -1.99
N ASP A 361 -34.52 1.87 -3.07
CA ASP A 361 -34.13 0.73 -3.87
C ASP A 361 -33.15 -0.15 -3.09
N LYS A 362 -33.27 -1.47 -3.25
CA LYS A 362 -32.42 -2.47 -2.59
C LYS A 362 -31.56 -3.14 -3.66
N PHE A 363 -30.25 -3.04 -3.53
CA PHE A 363 -29.29 -3.53 -4.50
C PHE A 363 -27.97 -3.95 -3.83
N ASN A 364 -27.24 -4.85 -4.47
CA ASN A 364 -25.85 -5.18 -4.22
C ASN A 364 -24.98 -4.46 -5.26
N GLY A 365 -24.46 -3.28 -4.91
CA GLY A 365 -23.77 -2.42 -5.86
C GLY A 365 -24.39 -1.03 -5.85
N LEU A 366 -24.89 -0.58 -7.00
CA LEU A 366 -25.51 0.74 -7.17
C LEU A 366 -26.91 0.67 -7.81
N LYS A 367 -27.29 -0.44 -8.46
CA LYS A 367 -28.51 -0.52 -9.27
C LYS A 367 -29.27 -1.83 -9.05
N SER A 368 -30.59 -1.79 -9.24
CA SER A 368 -31.45 -2.98 -9.33
C SER A 368 -32.61 -2.71 -10.28
N ALA A 369 -33.28 -3.76 -10.78
CA ALA A 369 -34.57 -3.57 -11.43
C ALA A 369 -35.64 -3.26 -10.36
N ARG A 370 -36.43 -2.21 -10.58
CA ARG A 370 -37.61 -1.88 -9.77
C ARG A 370 -38.88 -2.07 -10.58
N LEU A 371 -39.77 -2.93 -10.11
CA LEU A 371 -41.08 -3.21 -10.71
C LEU A 371 -42.18 -2.62 -9.82
N ARG A 372 -43.25 -2.09 -10.42
CA ARG A 372 -44.49 -1.72 -9.70
C ARG A 372 -45.62 -2.71 -10.01
N GLY A 373 -46.86 -2.41 -9.60
CA GLY A 373 -48.01 -3.23 -9.99
C GLY A 373 -48.16 -3.28 -11.51
N GLY A 374 -48.46 -4.46 -12.07
CA GLY A 374 -48.42 -4.75 -13.50
C GLY A 374 -47.00 -4.88 -14.07
N GLY A 375 -45.98 -4.68 -13.24
CA GLY A 375 -44.56 -4.71 -13.56
C GLY A 375 -44.09 -6.07 -14.03
N PHE A 376 -43.29 -6.08 -15.09
CA PHE A 376 -42.49 -7.22 -15.49
C PHE A 376 -41.12 -6.79 -16.01
N MET A 377 -40.22 -7.75 -16.02
CA MET A 377 -38.98 -7.70 -16.79
C MET A 377 -38.78 -9.05 -17.47
N GLU A 378 -38.47 -9.04 -18.75
CA GLU A 378 -38.28 -10.26 -19.53
C GLU A 378 -37.05 -10.17 -20.44
N MET A 379 -36.40 -11.29 -20.66
CA MET A 379 -35.30 -11.39 -21.61
C MET A 379 -35.84 -11.24 -23.03
N ASP A 380 -35.20 -10.41 -23.87
CA ASP A 380 -35.50 -10.35 -25.31
C ASP A 380 -34.46 -11.08 -26.18
N VAL A 381 -33.41 -11.62 -25.54
CA VAL A 381 -32.39 -12.49 -26.11
C VAL A 381 -32.46 -13.88 -25.45
N ASP A 382 -32.20 -14.93 -26.24
CA ASP A 382 -32.12 -16.30 -25.73
C ASP A 382 -30.83 -16.52 -24.91
N LYS A 383 -30.94 -17.10 -23.72
CA LYS A 383 -29.81 -17.78 -23.08
C LYS A 383 -29.66 -19.18 -23.69
N PRO A 384 -28.49 -19.53 -24.26
CA PRO A 384 -28.23 -20.89 -24.74
C PRO A 384 -27.91 -21.85 -23.58
N ASN A 385 -27.88 -23.15 -23.89
CA ASN A 385 -27.47 -24.24 -22.98
C ASN A 385 -28.40 -24.53 -21.79
N GLY A 386 -29.65 -24.09 -21.84
CA GLY A 386 -30.69 -24.39 -20.86
C GLY A 386 -30.55 -23.63 -19.55
N ALA A 387 -31.53 -23.82 -18.66
CA ALA A 387 -31.56 -23.29 -17.30
C ALA A 387 -31.78 -24.42 -16.29
N GLY A 388 -30.86 -24.58 -15.35
CA GLY A 388 -30.95 -25.61 -14.30
C GLY A 388 -31.59 -25.03 -13.05
N VAL A 389 -30.92 -24.02 -12.53
CA VAL A 389 -31.34 -23.23 -11.38
C VAL A 389 -31.33 -21.76 -11.79
N VAL A 390 -32.37 -21.05 -11.40
CA VAL A 390 -32.50 -19.59 -11.53
C VAL A 390 -32.41 -19.00 -10.14
N THR A 391 -31.49 -18.06 -9.93
CA THR A 391 -31.36 -17.30 -8.68
C THR A 391 -31.70 -15.83 -8.91
N VAL A 392 -32.25 -15.16 -7.89
CA VAL A 392 -32.47 -13.72 -7.90
C VAL A 392 -32.46 -13.20 -6.46
N SER A 393 -31.84 -12.07 -6.23
CA SER A 393 -31.95 -11.29 -5.00
C SER A 393 -33.18 -10.39 -5.09
N ALA A 394 -34.10 -10.46 -4.13
CA ALA A 394 -35.34 -9.67 -4.18
C ALA A 394 -35.69 -9.03 -2.83
N ALA A 395 -36.33 -7.86 -2.89
CA ALA A 395 -36.85 -7.13 -1.74
C ALA A 395 -38.05 -6.26 -2.10
N ALA A 396 -38.81 -5.85 -1.10
CA ALA A 396 -39.78 -4.77 -1.22
C ALA A 396 -39.05 -3.41 -1.30
N TYR A 397 -39.57 -2.52 -2.14
CA TYR A 397 -39.08 -1.15 -2.23
C TYR A 397 -39.32 -0.39 -0.91
N ALA A 398 -38.30 0.33 -0.45
CA ALA A 398 -38.29 1.10 0.78
C ALA A 398 -38.77 0.29 2.00
N THR A 399 -39.98 0.58 2.48
CA THR A 399 -40.64 -0.08 3.62
C THR A 399 -42.04 -0.59 3.23
N GLU A 400 -42.29 -0.77 1.93
CA GLU A 400 -43.56 -1.29 1.44
C GLU A 400 -43.76 -2.75 1.85
N THR A 401 -45.03 -3.17 1.96
CA THR A 401 -45.41 -4.51 2.40
C THR A 401 -46.34 -5.17 1.38
N GLY A 402 -46.38 -6.51 1.37
CA GLY A 402 -47.18 -7.27 0.40
C GLY A 402 -46.54 -7.38 -1.00
N ALA A 403 -45.31 -6.92 -1.18
CA ALA A 403 -44.55 -7.09 -2.42
C ALA A 403 -44.26 -8.58 -2.66
N SER A 404 -44.51 -9.06 -3.87
CA SER A 404 -44.28 -10.45 -4.26
C SER A 404 -44.16 -10.57 -5.78
N PHE A 405 -43.43 -11.57 -6.26
CA PHE A 405 -43.15 -11.75 -7.69
C PHE A 405 -43.30 -13.20 -8.13
N VAL A 406 -43.49 -13.41 -9.43
CA VAL A 406 -43.51 -14.72 -10.07
C VAL A 406 -42.30 -14.83 -11.00
N PRO A 407 -41.36 -15.76 -10.75
CA PRO A 407 -40.34 -16.15 -11.71
C PRO A 407 -40.95 -17.09 -12.75
N GLU A 408 -40.64 -16.84 -14.01
CA GLU A 408 -41.21 -17.54 -15.15
C GLU A 408 -40.13 -17.84 -16.19
N ILE A 409 -40.33 -18.91 -16.96
CA ILE A 409 -39.40 -19.37 -17.99
C ILE A 409 -40.12 -19.72 -19.30
N SER A 410 -39.52 -19.34 -20.41
CA SER A 410 -39.92 -19.69 -21.78
C SER A 410 -38.87 -20.60 -22.42
N THR A 411 -39.34 -21.53 -23.26
CA THR A 411 -38.52 -22.40 -24.13
C THR A 411 -38.86 -22.23 -25.61
N ASP A 412 -39.65 -21.21 -25.96
CA ASP A 412 -40.18 -20.95 -27.30
C ASP A 412 -39.89 -19.52 -27.78
N GLY A 413 -38.79 -18.93 -27.31
CA GLY A 413 -38.36 -17.59 -27.71
C GLY A 413 -39.18 -16.45 -27.11
N GLY A 414 -39.84 -16.69 -25.97
CA GLY A 414 -40.63 -15.68 -25.25
C GLY A 414 -42.09 -15.61 -25.67
N VAL A 415 -42.59 -16.57 -26.46
CA VAL A 415 -44.00 -16.61 -26.86
C VAL A 415 -44.89 -17.06 -25.70
N THR A 416 -44.48 -18.11 -24.99
CA THR A 416 -45.16 -18.60 -23.78
C THR A 416 -44.22 -18.71 -22.60
N TYR A 417 -44.76 -18.47 -21.41
CA TYR A 417 -44.02 -18.52 -20.14
C TYR A 417 -44.73 -19.43 -19.15
N THR A 418 -43.94 -20.20 -18.40
CA THR A 418 -44.42 -21.08 -17.33
C THR A 418 -43.77 -20.70 -16.00
N SER A 419 -44.52 -20.77 -14.90
CA SER A 419 -44.00 -20.43 -13.58
C SER A 419 -42.92 -21.41 -13.11
N LEU A 420 -41.87 -20.88 -12.49
CA LEU A 420 -40.81 -21.64 -11.82
C LEU A 420 -41.12 -21.95 -10.34
N LEU A 421 -42.30 -21.60 -9.83
CA LEU A 421 -42.68 -21.84 -8.43
C LEU A 421 -43.05 -23.31 -8.14
N GLY A 422 -43.30 -24.12 -9.17
CA GLY A 422 -43.58 -25.56 -9.01
C GLY A 422 -44.77 -25.88 -8.11
N GLY A 423 -45.75 -24.98 -8.02
CA GLY A 423 -46.91 -25.09 -7.11
C GLY A 423 -46.73 -24.46 -5.72
N SER A 424 -45.53 -23.98 -5.40
CA SER A 424 -45.30 -23.18 -4.18
C SER A 424 -45.93 -21.78 -4.32
N PRO A 425 -46.34 -21.15 -3.21
CA PRO A 425 -46.81 -19.77 -3.26
C PRO A 425 -45.67 -18.82 -3.67
N ALA A 426 -46.05 -17.69 -4.26
CA ALA A 426 -45.10 -16.64 -4.58
C ALA A 426 -44.44 -16.07 -3.30
N PRO A 427 -43.14 -15.70 -3.33
CA PRO A 427 -42.46 -15.22 -2.13
C PRO A 427 -43.04 -13.92 -1.61
N THR A 428 -43.21 -13.79 -0.29
CA THR A 428 -43.50 -12.50 0.35
C THR A 428 -42.18 -11.80 0.64
N LEU A 429 -41.96 -10.63 0.06
CA LEU A 429 -40.70 -9.90 0.19
C LEU A 429 -40.68 -9.03 1.45
N THR A 430 -39.48 -8.84 1.99
CA THR A 430 -39.19 -7.88 3.05
C THR A 430 -38.38 -6.72 2.51
N SER A 431 -38.10 -5.70 3.31
CA SER A 431 -37.23 -4.57 2.93
C SER A 431 -35.74 -4.92 2.86
N THR A 432 -35.36 -6.18 3.11
CA THR A 432 -33.99 -6.67 3.02
C THR A 432 -33.81 -7.50 1.75
N LEU A 433 -32.78 -7.17 0.97
CA LEU A 433 -32.43 -7.91 -0.24
C LEU A 433 -32.07 -9.35 0.12
N THR A 434 -32.93 -10.28 -0.29
CA THR A 434 -32.85 -11.70 0.09
C THR A 434 -32.69 -12.55 -1.16
N PRO A 435 -31.72 -13.50 -1.21
CA PRO A 435 -31.55 -14.39 -2.35
C PRO A 435 -32.63 -15.48 -2.38
N TYR A 436 -33.20 -15.71 -3.56
CA TYR A 436 -34.15 -16.78 -3.86
C TYR A 436 -33.57 -17.70 -4.95
N SER A 437 -33.98 -18.97 -4.92
CA SER A 437 -33.51 -20.00 -5.86
C SER A 437 -34.69 -20.84 -6.35
N PHE A 438 -34.78 -21.03 -7.66
CA PHE A 438 -35.86 -21.76 -8.33
C PHE A 438 -35.28 -22.82 -9.26
N THR A 439 -35.85 -24.03 -9.22
CA THR A 439 -35.44 -25.11 -10.13
C THR A 439 -36.16 -24.94 -11.46
N ALA A 440 -35.40 -24.85 -12.56
CA ALA A 440 -35.92 -24.68 -13.91
C ALA A 440 -35.89 -25.98 -14.72
N ASN A 441 -34.74 -26.68 -14.74
CA ASN A 441 -34.53 -27.91 -15.49
C ASN A 441 -35.06 -27.86 -16.94
N ARG A 442 -34.74 -26.78 -17.67
CA ARG A 442 -35.12 -26.58 -19.07
C ARG A 442 -33.92 -26.69 -19.99
N THR A 443 -34.02 -27.52 -21.02
CA THR A 443 -32.97 -27.70 -22.03
C THR A 443 -33.12 -26.71 -23.18
N GLY A 444 -32.05 -26.46 -23.92
CA GLY A 444 -32.10 -25.62 -25.12
C GLY A 444 -32.09 -24.13 -24.81
N ASN A 445 -32.55 -23.30 -25.75
CA ASN A 445 -32.63 -21.86 -25.52
C ASN A 445 -33.75 -21.53 -24.55
N VAL A 446 -33.47 -20.63 -23.59
CA VAL A 446 -34.42 -20.22 -22.58
C VAL A 446 -34.46 -18.70 -22.43
N ARG A 447 -35.61 -18.18 -22.03
CA ARG A 447 -35.79 -16.78 -21.60
C ARG A 447 -36.48 -16.76 -20.25
N LEU A 448 -36.12 -15.79 -19.42
CA LEU A 448 -36.79 -15.56 -18.14
C LEU A 448 -37.70 -14.36 -18.21
N ARG A 449 -38.76 -14.42 -17.42
CA ARG A 449 -39.59 -13.28 -17.05
C ARG A 449 -39.80 -13.26 -15.54
N PHE A 450 -39.74 -12.08 -14.95
CA PHE A 450 -40.14 -11.85 -13.57
C PHE A 450 -41.30 -10.87 -13.57
N SER A 451 -42.41 -11.26 -12.98
CA SER A 451 -43.66 -10.48 -12.98
C SER A 451 -44.08 -10.15 -11.55
N SER A 452 -44.59 -8.95 -11.31
CA SER A 452 -45.24 -8.59 -10.05
C SER A 452 -46.51 -9.41 -9.87
N THR A 453 -46.76 -9.93 -8.66
CA THR A 453 -48.04 -10.59 -8.36
C THR A 453 -49.18 -9.58 -8.21
N ASN A 454 -48.87 -8.31 -7.96
CA ASN A 454 -49.83 -7.24 -8.06
C ASN A 454 -50.03 -6.92 -9.55
N THR A 455 -51.05 -7.48 -10.18
CA THR A 455 -51.24 -7.41 -11.64
C THR A 455 -51.90 -6.11 -12.12
N ALA A 456 -52.51 -5.34 -11.23
CA ALA A 456 -53.04 -4.02 -11.56
C ALA A 456 -51.90 -2.98 -11.59
N GLY A 457 -51.99 -1.98 -12.48
CA GLY A 457 -51.06 -0.85 -12.58
C GLY A 457 -51.08 0.05 -11.35
N ALA A 458 -50.62 -0.46 -10.21
CA ALA A 458 -50.61 0.20 -8.92
C ALA A 458 -49.20 0.70 -8.58
N THR A 459 -49.14 1.79 -7.82
CA THR A 459 -47.87 2.40 -7.38
C THR A 459 -47.21 1.67 -6.20
N ASN A 460 -47.95 0.81 -5.50
CA ASN A 460 -47.52 0.03 -4.34
C ASN A 460 -48.28 -1.34 -4.34
N PRO A 461 -47.65 -2.46 -3.98
CA PRO A 461 -46.23 -2.59 -3.64
C PRO A 461 -45.31 -2.71 -4.85
N ARG A 462 -44.10 -2.18 -4.67
CA ARG A 462 -42.98 -2.24 -5.59
C ARG A 462 -41.94 -3.22 -5.11
N ILE A 463 -41.25 -3.81 -6.08
CA ILE A 463 -40.30 -4.89 -5.91
C ILE A 463 -38.95 -4.43 -6.47
N ASN A 464 -37.87 -4.69 -5.75
CA ASN A 464 -36.51 -4.65 -6.27
C ASN A 464 -36.04 -6.08 -6.57
N LEU A 465 -35.46 -6.28 -7.76
CA LEU A 465 -34.82 -7.51 -8.22
C LEU A 465 -33.38 -7.20 -8.61
N ASP A 466 -32.45 -8.03 -8.17
CA ASP A 466 -31.01 -7.86 -8.37
C ASP A 466 -30.31 -9.23 -8.47
N ASP A 467 -29.06 -9.25 -8.92
CA ASP A 467 -28.20 -10.45 -8.99
C ASP A 467 -28.89 -11.69 -9.63
N ILE A 468 -29.45 -11.53 -10.83
CA ILE A 468 -30.13 -12.63 -11.52
C ILE A 468 -29.08 -13.59 -12.08
N GLY A 469 -29.11 -14.84 -11.64
CA GLY A 469 -28.20 -15.90 -12.06
C GLY A 469 -28.93 -17.06 -12.72
N ILE A 470 -28.35 -17.62 -13.79
CA ILE A 470 -28.90 -18.81 -14.46
C ILE A 470 -27.78 -19.83 -14.71
N THR A 471 -27.89 -21.01 -14.11
CA THR A 471 -26.98 -22.13 -14.42
C THR A 471 -27.38 -22.81 -15.72
N ASP A 472 -26.40 -23.37 -16.44
CA ASP A 472 -26.69 -24.20 -17.61
C ASP A 472 -27.46 -25.46 -17.21
N TYR A 473 -28.36 -25.91 -18.09
CA TYR A 473 -29.00 -27.21 -17.97
C TYR A 473 -29.00 -27.92 -19.30
N ARG A 474 -28.13 -28.91 -19.33
CA ARG A 474 -28.14 -29.94 -20.34
C ARG A 474 -28.69 -31.16 -19.62
N VAL A 475 -29.76 -31.75 -20.15
CA VAL A 475 -29.94 -33.19 -19.90
C VAL A 475 -28.62 -33.81 -20.32
N GLY A 476 -28.01 -34.59 -19.43
CA GLY A 476 -26.90 -35.42 -19.87
C GLY A 476 -27.40 -36.23 -21.05
N THR A 477 -27.03 -35.85 -22.27
CA THR A 477 -26.77 -36.86 -23.28
C THR A 477 -25.73 -37.72 -22.62
N ALA A 478 -26.12 -38.91 -22.16
CA ALA A 478 -25.28 -39.83 -21.42
C ALA A 478 -23.84 -39.75 -21.95
N THR A 479 -22.99 -38.99 -21.26
CA THR A 479 -21.62 -38.80 -21.68
C THR A 479 -20.93 -40.09 -21.30
N LYS A 480 -20.77 -40.94 -22.33
CA LYS A 480 -20.29 -42.33 -22.34
C LYS A 480 -21.29 -43.36 -21.79
N PRO A 481 -21.59 -44.44 -22.53
CA PRO A 481 -22.23 -45.65 -21.99
C PRO A 481 -21.24 -46.43 -21.08
N GLY A 482 -20.72 -45.79 -20.03
CA GLY A 482 -19.68 -46.36 -19.17
C GLY A 482 -19.77 -46.06 -17.67
N GLN A 483 -20.66 -45.18 -17.19
CA GLN A 483 -20.68 -44.77 -15.77
C GLN A 483 -22.09 -44.46 -15.20
N SER A 484 -23.20 -44.91 -15.81
CA SER A 484 -24.56 -44.57 -15.30
C SER A 484 -24.99 -45.34 -14.03
N LEU A 485 -24.10 -46.13 -13.43
CA LEU A 485 -24.40 -46.99 -12.27
C LEU A 485 -23.33 -46.80 -11.19
N SER A 486 -23.18 -45.59 -10.62
CA SER A 486 -22.14 -45.26 -9.62
C SER A 486 -22.15 -46.18 -8.40
N ASP A 487 -23.35 -46.65 -8.04
CA ASP A 487 -23.60 -47.43 -6.82
C ASP A 487 -23.53 -48.95 -7.06
N LEU A 488 -23.19 -49.36 -8.29
CA LEU A 488 -23.07 -50.77 -8.66
C LEU A 488 -22.00 -51.46 -7.81
N SER A 489 -22.39 -52.51 -7.11
CA SER A 489 -21.51 -53.34 -6.28
C SER A 489 -21.80 -54.84 -6.49
N LEU A 490 -20.77 -55.66 -6.27
CA LEU A 490 -20.83 -57.11 -6.44
C LEU A 490 -20.58 -57.77 -5.09
N PHE A 491 -21.52 -58.62 -4.67
CA PHE A 491 -21.40 -59.33 -3.41
C PHE A 491 -21.89 -60.78 -3.52
N PRO A 492 -21.15 -61.79 -3.02
CA PRO A 492 -19.77 -61.70 -2.54
C PRO A 492 -18.79 -61.48 -3.72
N ASN A 493 -17.65 -60.83 -3.43
CA ASN A 493 -16.54 -60.70 -4.37
C ASN A 493 -15.23 -60.82 -3.55
N PRO A 494 -14.54 -61.97 -3.54
CA PRO A 494 -14.66 -63.10 -4.48
C PRO A 494 -15.97 -63.90 -4.42
N ALA A 495 -16.47 -64.35 -5.58
CA ALA A 495 -17.72 -65.09 -5.74
C ALA A 495 -17.49 -66.60 -5.96
N GLN A 496 -18.41 -67.44 -5.47
CA GLN A 496 -18.43 -68.88 -5.75
C GLN A 496 -19.83 -69.29 -6.22
N GLY A 497 -19.94 -69.77 -7.46
CA GLY A 497 -21.20 -70.23 -8.08
C GLY A 497 -22.25 -69.14 -8.37
N ARG A 498 -22.28 -68.03 -7.63
CA ARG A 498 -23.19 -66.89 -7.84
C ARG A 498 -22.61 -65.57 -7.34
N VAL A 499 -23.11 -64.46 -7.88
CA VAL A 499 -22.83 -63.09 -7.42
C VAL A 499 -24.10 -62.25 -7.46
N THR A 500 -24.37 -61.49 -6.39
CA THR A 500 -25.43 -60.49 -6.33
C THR A 500 -24.92 -59.19 -6.95
N VAL A 501 -25.72 -58.60 -7.84
CA VAL A 501 -25.43 -57.35 -8.54
C VAL A 501 -26.31 -56.25 -7.95
N GLN A 502 -25.78 -55.44 -7.03
CA GLN A 502 -26.55 -54.43 -6.30
C GLN A 502 -26.33 -53.01 -6.85
N GLY A 503 -27.26 -52.09 -6.63
CA GLY A 503 -27.11 -50.67 -7.00
C GLY A 503 -27.49 -50.38 -8.45
N THR A 504 -28.43 -51.16 -8.98
CA THR A 504 -28.87 -51.10 -10.39
C THR A 504 -30.04 -50.16 -10.66
N GLY A 505 -30.67 -49.61 -9.61
CA GLY A 505 -31.89 -48.80 -9.70
C GLY A 505 -33.15 -49.64 -9.98
N ALA A 506 -34.29 -48.96 -10.17
CA ALA A 506 -35.58 -49.60 -10.43
C ALA A 506 -35.75 -49.96 -11.92
N GLY A 507 -35.31 -51.16 -12.32
CA GLY A 507 -35.52 -51.68 -13.68
C GLY A 507 -34.77 -53.00 -13.93
N PRO A 508 -35.14 -53.75 -15.00
CA PRO A 508 -34.41 -54.94 -15.39
C PRO A 508 -32.99 -54.57 -15.87
N VAL A 509 -32.01 -55.39 -15.50
CA VAL A 509 -30.61 -55.25 -15.93
C VAL A 509 -30.15 -56.46 -16.72
N TRP A 510 -29.22 -56.28 -17.64
CA TRP A 510 -28.60 -57.35 -18.41
C TRP A 510 -27.15 -57.53 -17.99
N CYS A 511 -26.81 -58.72 -17.50
CA CYS A 511 -25.46 -59.04 -17.04
C CYS A 511 -24.78 -60.04 -17.96
N SER A 512 -23.53 -59.78 -18.36
CA SER A 512 -22.70 -60.73 -19.11
C SER A 512 -21.29 -60.80 -18.53
N LEU A 513 -20.74 -62.00 -18.44
CA LEU A 513 -19.38 -62.23 -17.99
C LEU A 513 -18.42 -62.15 -19.18
N ARG A 514 -17.26 -61.54 -18.96
CA ARG A 514 -16.18 -61.41 -19.93
C ARG A 514 -14.84 -61.80 -19.32
N ASP A 515 -13.90 -62.23 -20.15
CA ASP A 515 -12.51 -62.34 -19.75
C ASP A 515 -11.85 -60.95 -19.61
N LEU A 516 -10.61 -60.92 -19.12
CA LEU A 516 -9.85 -59.66 -18.97
C LEU A 516 -9.52 -58.98 -20.30
N ALA A 517 -9.60 -59.71 -21.43
CA ALA A 517 -9.45 -59.18 -22.77
C ALA A 517 -10.77 -58.63 -23.35
N GLY A 518 -11.87 -58.71 -22.60
CA GLY A 518 -13.19 -58.21 -23.00
C GLY A 518 -14.00 -59.16 -23.87
N ARG A 519 -13.53 -60.40 -24.11
CA ARG A 519 -14.30 -61.42 -24.83
C ARG A 519 -15.44 -61.92 -23.96
N GLN A 520 -16.62 -62.00 -24.55
CA GLN A 520 -17.82 -62.46 -23.86
C GLN A 520 -17.78 -63.98 -23.60
N LEU A 521 -17.96 -64.36 -22.34
CA LEU A 521 -17.98 -65.75 -21.85
C LEU A 521 -19.40 -66.26 -21.65
N THR A 522 -20.35 -65.39 -21.32
CA THR A 522 -21.78 -65.73 -21.18
C THR A 522 -22.66 -64.82 -22.02
N ALA A 523 -23.77 -65.34 -22.53
CA ALA A 523 -24.83 -64.50 -23.10
C ALA A 523 -25.38 -63.53 -22.03
N PRO A 524 -25.90 -62.35 -22.41
CA PRO A 524 -26.50 -61.43 -21.45
C PRO A 524 -27.73 -62.07 -20.78
N VAL A 525 -27.72 -62.11 -19.45
CA VAL A 525 -28.82 -62.64 -18.62
C VAL A 525 -29.59 -61.46 -18.04
N ALA A 526 -30.91 -61.42 -18.24
CA ALA A 526 -31.76 -60.43 -17.61
C ALA A 526 -31.98 -60.77 -16.12
N LEU A 527 -31.76 -59.80 -15.24
CA LEU A 527 -31.97 -59.91 -13.81
C LEU A 527 -32.96 -58.81 -13.34
N PRO A 528 -33.78 -59.09 -12.31
CA PRO A 528 -34.47 -58.05 -11.59
C PRO A 528 -33.46 -57.13 -10.86
N ALA A 529 -33.93 -55.96 -10.40
CA ALA A 529 -33.11 -55.06 -9.58
C ALA A 529 -32.51 -55.81 -8.39
N ASP A 530 -31.22 -55.59 -8.13
CA ASP A 530 -30.44 -56.25 -7.07
C ASP A 530 -30.41 -57.80 -7.16
N GLY A 531 -30.57 -58.35 -8.38
CA GLY A 531 -30.69 -59.78 -8.63
C GLY A 531 -29.38 -60.59 -8.51
N ASN A 532 -29.56 -61.91 -8.40
CA ASN A 532 -28.45 -62.87 -8.34
C ASN A 532 -28.12 -63.42 -9.74
N LEU A 533 -26.87 -63.24 -10.17
CA LEU A 533 -26.32 -63.89 -11.34
C LEU A 533 -25.68 -65.24 -10.97
N ALA A 534 -26.13 -66.33 -11.59
CA ALA A 534 -25.45 -67.61 -11.51
C ALA A 534 -24.20 -67.61 -12.41
N LEU A 535 -23.06 -68.05 -11.87
CA LEU A 535 -21.82 -68.20 -12.62
C LEU A 535 -21.77 -69.61 -13.26
N PRO A 536 -21.13 -69.77 -14.43
CA PRO A 536 -20.96 -71.09 -15.04
C PRO A 536 -20.27 -72.07 -14.09
N ALA A 537 -20.80 -73.29 -13.96
CA ALA A 537 -20.27 -74.30 -13.02
C ALA A 537 -18.81 -74.68 -13.29
N ASN A 538 -18.34 -74.50 -14.53
CA ASN A 538 -16.97 -74.79 -14.96
C ASN A 538 -16.09 -73.53 -15.12
N LEU A 539 -16.49 -72.39 -14.51
CA LEU A 539 -15.69 -71.17 -14.57
C LEU A 539 -14.43 -71.32 -13.69
N PRO A 540 -13.20 -71.25 -14.24
CA PRO A 540 -11.99 -71.37 -13.45
C PRO A 540 -11.85 -70.28 -12.39
N THR A 541 -11.16 -70.57 -11.28
CA THR A 541 -10.73 -69.58 -10.29
C THR A 541 -9.88 -68.50 -10.98
N GLY A 542 -10.27 -67.23 -10.83
CA GLY A 542 -9.59 -66.14 -11.50
C GLY A 542 -10.33 -64.81 -11.49
N LEU A 543 -9.75 -63.82 -12.18
CA LEU A 543 -10.31 -62.48 -12.30
C LEU A 543 -11.03 -62.33 -13.65
N TYR A 544 -12.27 -61.86 -13.59
CA TYR A 544 -13.15 -61.63 -14.74
C TYR A 544 -13.71 -60.21 -14.73
N LEU A 545 -14.33 -59.84 -15.85
CA LEU A 545 -15.07 -58.60 -16.00
C LEU A 545 -16.57 -58.92 -16.06
N LEU A 546 -17.34 -58.44 -15.09
CA LEU A 546 -18.79 -58.50 -15.14
C LEU A 546 -19.32 -57.19 -15.73
N GLN A 547 -19.96 -57.28 -16.88
CA GLN A 547 -20.62 -56.16 -17.54
C GLN A 547 -22.10 -56.16 -17.21
N VAL A 548 -22.60 -55.02 -16.75
CA VAL A 548 -23.99 -54.77 -16.41
C VAL A 548 -24.51 -53.64 -17.30
N GLU A 549 -25.60 -53.89 -18.01
CA GLU A 549 -26.30 -52.97 -18.90
C GLU A 549 -27.72 -52.72 -18.41
N THR A 550 -28.18 -51.48 -18.50
CA THR A 550 -29.56 -51.04 -18.31
C THR A 550 -30.01 -50.31 -19.58
N PRO A 551 -31.30 -49.98 -19.74
CA PRO A 551 -31.76 -49.18 -20.87
C PRO A 551 -31.07 -47.80 -20.96
N THR A 552 -30.52 -47.32 -19.84
CA THR A 552 -29.96 -45.96 -19.69
C THR A 552 -28.44 -45.95 -19.51
N GLY A 553 -27.76 -47.09 -19.40
CA GLY A 553 -26.30 -47.11 -19.35
C GLY A 553 -25.66 -48.49 -19.14
N ARG A 554 -24.33 -48.50 -19.03
CA ARG A 554 -23.51 -49.71 -18.87
C ARG A 554 -22.37 -49.45 -17.91
N ARG A 555 -21.98 -50.44 -17.12
CA ARG A 555 -20.78 -50.43 -16.27
C ARG A 555 -20.14 -51.82 -16.24
N THR A 556 -18.82 -51.88 -16.09
CA THR A 556 -18.08 -53.14 -15.93
C THR A 556 -17.32 -53.13 -14.61
N LEU A 557 -17.46 -54.18 -13.81
CA LEU A 557 -16.73 -54.38 -12.56
C LEU A 557 -15.85 -55.61 -12.63
N ARG A 558 -14.78 -55.60 -11.83
CA ARG A 558 -13.94 -56.78 -11.61
C ARG A 558 -14.66 -57.75 -10.70
N LEU A 559 -14.75 -59.00 -11.13
CA LEU A 559 -15.28 -60.12 -10.37
C LEU A 559 -14.15 -61.13 -10.16
N ALA A 560 -13.74 -61.34 -8.91
CA ALA A 560 -12.89 -62.46 -8.54
C ALA A 560 -13.77 -63.69 -8.29
N THR A 561 -13.28 -64.87 -8.67
CA THR A 561 -13.96 -66.15 -8.45
C THR A 561 -13.05 -67.10 -7.66
N LEU A 562 -13.64 -67.87 -6.74
CA LEU A 562 -12.95 -68.85 -5.89
C LEU A 562 -13.06 -70.26 -6.45
#